data_AF-A0A7J9Q2P4-F1
#
_entry.id   AF-A0A7J9Q2P4-F1
#
_cell.length_a   1.000
_cell.length_b   1.000
_cell.length_c   1.000
_cell.angle_alpha   90.00
_cell.angle_beta   90.00
_cell.angle_gamma   90.00
#
_symmetry.space_group_name_H-M   'P 1'
#
loop_
_entity.id
_entity.type
_entity.pdbx_description
1 polymer ?
#
loop_
_entity_poly.entity_id
_entity_poly.type
_entity_poly.pdbx_seq_one_letter_code
_entity_poly.pdbx_strand_id
1 'polypeptide(L)'
;MTAKNGGESVPDAARDSKSLENFVSDYMNGYREYITSKDMDEIHTPQFFKGYPFSADIFELPNGAVCALFRKSNRSKYSAQQGDFEDLMVKLKDPDFDFMQVFPPFTEFTAEEAKRLARTDADRDLKSSRRLEMLTAAESHIADIHNDIQAVVDLNPWLDQQTMEQKKKLDRARELILELFNEVDISREERFSDYLRQLTEVMAFEKGEMEEVTGEMSIQMETALQEMDARLDELEDEMAAREKESADAVKGIAMRLNSLEKGGSTKELASSLSKLQSAFRDLSREFQGVEKTFDAQNSEYAEVKDTVERDSKRTYNLNERVTDLERATANLKKEAGKDNMAAVKALEGRMNVMEKDLRTVAKKAERMSAVSEQPVVVESPVVETVETTPDGKTVKKTVKRTTTTKKTTRSK
;
A
#
# COMPACT_ATOMS: atom_id res chain seq x y z
N MET A 1 11.29 35.34 -14.92
CA MET A 1 11.67 33.92 -14.84
C MET A 1 10.51 33.13 -15.41
N THR A 2 10.72 32.54 -16.59
CA THR A 2 9.72 31.88 -17.41
C THR A 2 9.39 30.50 -16.83
N ALA A 3 8.15 30.34 -16.35
CA ALA A 3 7.60 29.06 -15.98
C ALA A 3 7.41 28.22 -17.25
N LYS A 4 8.10 27.09 -17.32
CA LYS A 4 7.97 26.10 -18.40
C LYS A 4 6.69 25.31 -18.12
N ASN A 5 5.63 25.65 -18.85
CA ASN A 5 4.46 24.78 -19.03
C ASN A 5 4.91 23.55 -19.83
N GLY A 6 4.71 22.38 -19.25
CA GLY A 6 5.05 21.09 -19.87
C GLY A 6 4.45 19.93 -19.10
N GLY A 7 3.17 20.04 -18.74
CA GLY A 7 2.37 18.90 -18.30
C GLY A 7 1.67 18.31 -19.52
N GLU A 8 2.44 17.68 -20.41
CA GLU A 8 1.87 16.75 -21.37
C GLU A 8 1.32 15.57 -20.55
N SER A 9 -0.01 15.44 -20.52
CA SER A 9 -0.65 14.20 -20.13
C SER A 9 -0.14 13.11 -21.07
N VAL A 10 0.76 12.27 -20.56
CA VAL A 10 1.24 11.10 -21.27
C VAL A 10 0.01 10.23 -21.57
N PRO A 11 -0.30 9.94 -22.85
CA PRO A 11 -1.38 9.02 -23.20
C PRO A 11 -1.04 7.61 -22.70
N ASP A 12 -2.07 6.76 -22.55
CA ASP A 12 -2.05 5.30 -22.31
C ASP A 12 -1.19 4.51 -23.33
N ALA A 13 0.10 4.84 -23.43
CA ALA A 13 1.08 4.01 -24.09
C ALA A 13 1.52 3.00 -23.04
N ALA A 14 1.16 1.72 -23.27
CA ALA A 14 1.74 0.58 -22.57
C ALA A 14 3.23 0.86 -22.33
N ARG A 15 3.65 0.83 -21.06
CA ARG A 15 5.03 1.16 -20.73
C ARG A 15 5.95 0.19 -21.45
N ASP A 16 7.12 0.67 -21.87
CA ASP A 16 8.07 -0.20 -22.55
C ASP A 16 8.47 -1.33 -21.59
N SER A 17 8.12 -2.58 -21.93
CA SER A 17 8.37 -3.77 -21.11
C SER A 17 9.86 -3.85 -20.70
N LYS A 18 10.75 -3.37 -21.58
CA LYS A 18 12.19 -3.32 -21.30
C LYS A 18 12.58 -2.34 -20.20
N SER A 19 11.83 -1.23 -20.06
CA SER A 19 12.06 -0.26 -18.98
C SER A 19 11.72 -0.87 -17.61
N LEU A 20 10.64 -1.65 -17.52
CA LEU A 20 10.24 -2.36 -16.31
C LEU A 20 11.23 -3.47 -15.94
N GLU A 21 11.72 -4.22 -16.94
CA GLU A 21 12.78 -5.22 -16.73
C GLU A 21 14.06 -4.59 -16.17
N ASN A 22 14.49 -3.46 -16.74
CA ASN A 22 15.65 -2.72 -16.25
C ASN A 22 15.42 -2.19 -14.83
N PHE A 23 14.23 -1.65 -14.54
CA PHE A 23 13.87 -1.16 -13.22
C PHE A 23 13.96 -2.27 -12.16
N VAL A 24 13.35 -3.44 -12.41
CA VAL A 24 13.41 -4.57 -11.47
C VAL A 24 14.84 -5.10 -11.35
N SER A 25 15.60 -5.13 -12.44
CA SER A 25 17.03 -5.49 -12.39
C SER A 25 17.83 -4.51 -11.51
N ASP A 26 17.62 -3.21 -11.65
CA ASP A 26 18.29 -2.17 -10.87
C ASP A 26 17.89 -2.21 -9.39
N TYR A 27 16.61 -2.50 -9.11
CA TYR A 27 16.10 -2.74 -7.75
C TYR A 27 16.84 -3.91 -7.10
N MET A 28 16.92 -5.06 -7.79
CA MET A 28 17.59 -6.25 -7.27
C MET A 28 19.09 -6.02 -7.04
N ASN A 29 19.75 -5.33 -7.97
CA ASN A 29 21.15 -4.97 -7.83
C ASN A 29 21.38 -4.01 -6.65
N GLY A 30 20.53 -3.00 -6.51
CA GLY A 30 20.60 -2.03 -5.42
C GLY A 30 20.37 -2.68 -4.05
N TYR A 31 19.42 -3.60 -3.96
CA TYR A 31 19.11 -4.34 -2.72
C TYR A 31 20.33 -5.18 -2.31
N ARG A 32 20.91 -5.92 -3.27
CA ARG A 32 22.07 -6.78 -3.04
C ARG A 32 23.31 -5.98 -2.65
N GLU A 33 23.63 -4.92 -3.38
CA GLU A 33 24.78 -4.05 -3.10
C GLU A 33 24.67 -3.49 -1.68
N TYR A 34 23.46 -3.05 -1.30
CA TYR A 34 23.22 -2.50 0.02
C TYR A 34 23.42 -3.54 1.14
N ILE A 35 22.84 -4.74 1.04
CA ILE A 35 23.04 -5.79 2.05
C ILE A 35 24.49 -6.24 2.12
N THR A 36 25.14 -6.43 0.97
CA THR A 36 26.56 -6.85 0.92
C THR A 36 27.47 -5.84 1.62
N SER A 37 27.10 -4.55 1.60
CA SER A 37 27.86 -3.49 2.29
C SER A 37 27.76 -3.53 3.82
N LYS A 38 26.84 -4.31 4.40
CA LYS A 38 26.50 -4.26 5.83
C LYS A 38 27.19 -5.30 6.71
N ASP A 39 28.14 -6.06 6.19
CA ASP A 39 28.97 -7.04 6.91
C ASP A 39 28.18 -7.85 7.95
N MET A 40 27.28 -8.72 7.44
CA MET A 40 26.41 -9.55 8.26
C MET A 40 26.73 -11.03 8.12
N ASP A 41 26.55 -11.77 9.21
CA ASP A 41 26.66 -13.22 9.21
C ASP A 41 25.66 -13.88 8.27
N GLU A 42 26.08 -14.93 7.56
CA GLU A 42 25.25 -15.66 6.59
C GLU A 42 23.93 -16.14 7.20
N ILE A 43 23.95 -16.57 8.46
CA ILE A 43 22.77 -17.06 9.19
C ILE A 43 21.70 -15.97 9.30
N HIS A 44 22.12 -14.73 9.55
CA HIS A 44 21.24 -13.59 9.77
C HIS A 44 20.98 -12.79 8.49
N THR A 45 21.45 -13.22 7.31
CA THR A 45 21.09 -12.52 6.08
C THR A 45 19.60 -12.70 5.73
N PRO A 46 18.91 -11.67 5.19
CA PRO A 46 17.51 -11.77 4.80
C PRO A 46 17.22 -12.92 3.82
N GLN A 47 16.06 -13.58 3.98
CA GLN A 47 15.66 -14.69 3.12
C GLN A 47 15.59 -14.31 1.63
N PHE A 48 15.16 -13.07 1.34
CA PHE A 48 15.13 -12.54 -0.03
C PHE A 48 16.54 -12.42 -0.62
N PHE A 49 17.53 -12.01 0.17
CA PHE A 49 18.93 -11.99 -0.27
C PHE A 49 19.47 -13.39 -0.56
N LYS A 50 19.20 -14.36 0.34
CA LYS A 50 19.63 -15.76 0.21
C LYS A 50 19.05 -16.47 -1.01
N GLY A 51 17.92 -16.02 -1.53
CA GLY A 51 17.27 -16.63 -2.69
C GLY A 51 17.91 -16.28 -4.04
N TYR A 52 18.82 -15.30 -4.09
CA TYR A 52 19.46 -14.88 -5.33
C TYR A 52 20.34 -15.99 -5.93
N PRO A 53 20.33 -16.22 -7.27
CA PRO A 53 19.68 -15.44 -8.32
C PRO A 53 18.18 -15.71 -8.49
N PHE A 54 17.46 -14.74 -9.06
CA PHE A 54 16.02 -14.84 -9.31
C PHE A 54 15.65 -14.69 -10.78
N SER A 55 14.69 -15.50 -11.24
CA SER A 55 13.87 -15.16 -12.40
C SER A 55 12.61 -14.44 -11.91
N ALA A 56 12.23 -13.32 -12.54
CA ALA A 56 11.04 -12.58 -12.17
C ALA A 56 10.05 -12.45 -13.34
N ASP A 57 8.79 -12.78 -13.06
CA ASP A 57 7.66 -12.42 -13.92
C ASP A 57 7.09 -11.10 -13.43
N ILE A 58 7.10 -10.08 -14.29
CA ILE A 58 6.70 -8.72 -13.97
C ILE A 58 5.37 -8.44 -14.65
N PHE A 59 4.35 -8.14 -13.87
CA PHE A 59 3.00 -7.85 -14.31
C PHE A 59 2.74 -6.36 -14.19
N GLU A 60 2.50 -5.69 -15.33
CA GLU A 60 1.94 -4.35 -15.33
C GLU A 60 0.41 -4.44 -15.26
N LEU A 61 -0.14 -3.91 -14.17
CA LEU A 61 -1.56 -3.94 -13.87
C LEU A 61 -2.30 -2.76 -14.53
N PRO A 62 -3.62 -2.88 -14.76
CA PRO A 62 -4.39 -1.83 -15.44
C PRO A 62 -4.39 -0.47 -14.71
N ASN A 63 -4.23 -0.47 -13.38
CA ASN A 63 -4.13 0.76 -12.59
C ASN A 63 -2.73 1.40 -12.63
N GLY A 64 -1.78 0.83 -13.38
CA GLY A 64 -0.41 1.28 -13.49
C GLY A 64 0.53 0.79 -12.39
N ALA A 65 0.06 -0.04 -11.45
CA ALA A 65 0.91 -0.73 -10.48
C ALA A 65 1.70 -1.85 -11.17
N VAL A 66 2.84 -2.20 -10.58
CA VAL A 66 3.68 -3.28 -11.11
C VAL A 66 3.89 -4.31 -10.02
N CYS A 67 3.57 -5.57 -10.33
CA CYS A 67 3.80 -6.69 -9.43
C CYS A 67 4.91 -7.57 -9.99
N ALA A 68 5.98 -7.79 -9.22
CA ALA A 68 7.07 -8.66 -9.59
C ALA A 68 7.02 -9.95 -8.76
N LEU A 69 6.86 -11.09 -9.44
CA LEU A 69 6.90 -12.42 -8.83
C LEU A 69 8.29 -13.02 -9.03
N PHE A 70 9.03 -13.23 -7.94
CA PHE A 70 10.38 -13.75 -7.96
C PHE A 70 10.40 -15.26 -7.67
N ARG A 71 11.07 -16.00 -8.54
CA ARG A 71 11.37 -17.43 -8.39
C ARG A 71 12.88 -17.63 -8.35
N LYS A 72 13.37 -18.43 -7.41
CA LYS A 72 14.79 -18.81 -7.33
C LYS A 72 15.21 -19.52 -8.61
N SER A 73 16.33 -19.09 -9.19
CA SER A 73 16.82 -19.57 -10.47
C SER A 73 18.34 -19.53 -10.51
N ASN A 74 18.95 -20.41 -11.32
CA ASN A 74 20.40 -20.38 -11.56
C ASN A 74 20.85 -19.14 -12.35
N ARG A 75 19.92 -18.42 -12.99
CA ARG A 75 20.20 -17.23 -13.81
C ARG A 75 19.14 -16.17 -13.61
N SER A 76 19.57 -14.91 -13.54
CA SER A 76 18.68 -13.76 -13.57
C SER A 76 18.00 -13.64 -14.92
N LYS A 77 16.67 -13.70 -14.93
CA LYS A 77 15.83 -13.49 -16.11
C LYS A 77 14.61 -12.70 -15.69
N TYR A 78 14.35 -11.60 -16.37
CA TYR A 78 13.20 -10.75 -16.13
C TYR A 78 12.31 -10.81 -17.36
N SER A 79 11.00 -10.99 -17.16
CA SER A 79 10.01 -10.95 -18.24
C SER A 79 8.86 -10.05 -17.82
N ALA A 80 8.72 -8.91 -18.50
CA ALA A 80 7.59 -8.02 -18.30
C ALA A 80 6.44 -8.37 -19.26
N GLN A 81 5.24 -8.45 -18.71
CA GLN A 81 4.00 -8.67 -19.43
C GLN A 81 2.89 -7.81 -18.84
N GLN A 82 1.94 -7.45 -19.69
CA GLN A 82 0.71 -6.84 -19.23
C GLN A 82 -0.19 -7.95 -18.67
N GLY A 83 -0.81 -7.73 -17.52
CA GLY A 83 -1.68 -8.73 -16.93
C GLY A 83 -2.72 -8.13 -16.02
N ASP A 84 -3.78 -8.89 -15.79
CA ASP A 84 -4.91 -8.44 -14.97
C ASP A 84 -4.79 -8.93 -13.53
N PHE A 85 -5.56 -8.31 -12.64
CA PHE A 85 -5.62 -8.71 -11.23
C PHE A 85 -6.07 -10.16 -11.04
N GLU A 86 -6.98 -10.64 -11.89
CA GLU A 86 -7.46 -12.03 -11.85
C GLU A 86 -6.32 -13.03 -12.11
N ASP A 87 -5.43 -12.72 -13.06
CA ASP A 87 -4.29 -13.58 -13.39
C ASP A 87 -3.31 -13.69 -12.20
N LEU A 88 -3.01 -12.56 -11.54
CA LEU A 88 -2.18 -12.54 -10.34
C LEU A 88 -2.84 -13.28 -9.17
N MET A 89 -4.16 -13.14 -9.00
CA MET A 89 -4.90 -13.85 -7.95
C MET A 89 -4.88 -15.37 -8.17
N VAL A 90 -4.93 -15.84 -9.42
CA VAL A 90 -4.75 -17.26 -9.75
C VAL A 90 -3.34 -17.72 -9.38
N LYS A 91 -2.31 -16.94 -9.72
CA LYS A 91 -0.92 -17.25 -9.35
C LYS A 91 -0.66 -17.21 -7.84
N LEU A 92 -1.36 -16.37 -7.09
CA LEU A 92 -1.26 -16.33 -5.62
C LEU A 92 -1.89 -17.56 -4.96
N LYS A 93 -2.94 -18.14 -5.56
CA LYS A 93 -3.61 -19.34 -5.06
C LYS A 93 -2.83 -20.63 -5.32
N ASP A 94 -2.08 -20.68 -6.43
CA ASP A 94 -1.16 -21.78 -6.75
C ASP A 94 0.25 -21.21 -6.94
N PRO A 95 0.97 -20.94 -5.82
CA PRO A 95 2.19 -20.15 -5.86
C PRO A 95 3.34 -20.94 -6.47
N ASP A 96 3.64 -20.60 -7.72
CA ASP A 96 4.81 -21.05 -8.45
C ASP A 96 6.04 -20.13 -8.22
N PHE A 97 5.98 -19.24 -7.24
CA PHE A 97 7.03 -18.26 -6.92
C PHE A 97 7.41 -18.29 -5.43
N ASP A 98 8.57 -17.71 -5.11
CA ASP A 98 9.13 -17.68 -3.76
C ASP A 98 8.82 -16.35 -3.04
N PHE A 99 8.84 -15.24 -3.77
CA PHE A 99 8.62 -13.90 -3.23
C PHE A 99 7.83 -13.03 -4.21
N MET A 100 7.09 -12.06 -3.67
CA MET A 100 6.39 -11.05 -4.43
C MET A 100 6.77 -9.67 -3.93
N GLN A 101 6.95 -8.73 -4.87
CA GLN A 101 7.10 -7.31 -4.57
C GLN A 101 6.08 -6.52 -5.38
N VAL A 102 5.35 -5.65 -4.70
CA VAL A 102 4.38 -4.75 -5.33
C VAL A 102 4.96 -3.34 -5.37
N PHE A 103 4.89 -2.72 -6.54
CA PHE A 103 5.25 -1.33 -6.77
C PHE A 103 3.96 -0.53 -7.06
N PRO A 104 3.61 0.43 -6.19
CA PRO A 104 2.40 1.24 -6.36
C PRO A 104 2.37 1.99 -7.71
N PRO A 105 1.18 2.39 -8.19
CA PRO A 105 1.03 3.01 -9.53
C PRO A 105 1.75 4.35 -9.69
N PHE A 106 2.06 5.02 -8.59
CA PHE A 106 2.79 6.29 -8.54
C PHE A 106 4.31 6.15 -8.53
N THR A 107 4.82 4.91 -8.61
CA THR A 107 6.25 4.66 -8.61
C THR A 107 6.86 5.21 -9.89
N GLU A 108 7.90 6.03 -9.74
CA GLU A 108 8.70 6.44 -10.89
C GLU A 108 9.60 5.27 -11.29
N PHE A 109 9.39 4.66 -12.45
CA PHE A 109 10.16 3.50 -12.92
C PHE A 109 11.54 3.89 -13.45
N THR A 110 12.33 4.58 -12.63
CA THR A 110 13.68 5.03 -12.91
C THR A 110 14.71 4.24 -12.11
N ALA A 111 15.95 4.17 -12.59
CA ALA A 111 17.04 3.48 -11.90
C ALA A 111 17.35 4.07 -10.51
N GLU A 112 17.16 5.37 -10.33
CA GLU A 112 17.38 6.05 -9.03
C GLU A 112 16.32 5.65 -8.02
N GLU A 113 15.05 5.65 -8.44
CA GLU A 113 13.94 5.24 -7.59
C GLU A 113 13.99 3.75 -7.25
N ALA A 114 14.37 2.90 -8.21
CA ALA A 114 14.61 1.48 -7.98
C ALA A 114 15.62 1.25 -6.84
N LYS A 115 16.74 1.99 -6.86
CA LYS A 115 17.77 1.93 -5.81
C LYS A 115 17.26 2.50 -4.47
N ARG A 116 16.46 3.56 -4.50
CA ARG A 116 15.87 4.16 -3.29
C ARG A 116 14.93 3.18 -2.59
N LEU A 117 14.02 2.55 -3.34
CA LEU A 117 13.10 1.54 -2.84
C LEU A 117 13.85 0.31 -2.34
N ALA A 118 14.80 -0.19 -3.14
CA ALA A 118 15.63 -1.33 -2.76
C ALA A 118 16.37 -1.12 -1.44
N ARG A 119 16.92 0.07 -1.19
CA ARG A 119 17.57 0.40 0.10
C ARG A 119 16.57 0.44 1.25
N THR A 120 15.38 0.99 1.01
CA THR A 120 14.33 1.09 2.03
C THR A 120 13.86 -0.30 2.46
N ASP A 121 13.61 -1.18 1.49
CA ASP A 121 13.21 -2.57 1.75
C ASP A 121 14.36 -3.37 2.39
N ALA A 122 15.59 -3.18 1.91
CA ALA A 122 16.76 -3.81 2.52
C ALA A 122 16.95 -3.37 3.97
N ASP A 123 16.79 -2.08 4.31
CA ASP A 123 16.85 -1.59 5.69
C ASP A 123 15.76 -2.21 6.57
N ARG A 124 14.54 -2.37 6.05
CA ARG A 124 13.45 -3.06 6.76
C ARG A 124 13.83 -4.50 7.06
N ASP A 125 14.31 -5.23 6.07
CA ASP A 125 14.66 -6.65 6.22
C ASP A 125 15.90 -6.84 7.10
N LEU A 126 16.87 -5.91 7.05
CA LEU A 126 18.02 -5.88 7.94
C LEU A 126 17.62 -5.64 9.40
N LYS A 127 16.62 -4.79 9.66
CA LYS A 127 16.09 -4.60 11.02
C LYS A 127 15.44 -5.87 11.56
N SER A 128 14.69 -6.60 10.74
CA SER A 128 14.12 -7.89 11.14
C SER A 128 15.21 -8.95 11.36
N SER A 129 16.23 -8.95 10.50
CA SER A 129 17.39 -9.83 10.62
C SER A 129 18.23 -9.59 11.88
N ARG A 130 18.48 -8.31 12.23
CA ARG A 130 19.14 -7.95 13.49
C ARG A 130 18.33 -8.33 14.72
N ARG A 131 17.00 -8.27 14.63
CA ARG A 131 16.12 -8.78 15.70
C ARG A 131 16.31 -10.28 15.88
N LEU A 132 16.35 -11.06 14.79
CA LEU A 132 16.66 -12.49 14.84
C LEU A 132 18.05 -12.77 15.42
N GLU A 133 19.07 -11.99 15.06
CA GLU A 133 20.42 -12.12 15.63
C GLU A 133 20.42 -11.92 17.15
N MET A 134 19.76 -10.85 17.63
CA MET A 134 19.65 -10.60 19.08
C MET A 134 18.86 -11.71 19.80
N LEU A 135 17.79 -12.22 19.18
CA LEU A 135 17.02 -13.34 19.74
C LEU A 135 17.84 -14.64 19.77
N THR A 136 18.62 -14.92 18.73
CA THR A 136 19.53 -16.09 18.67
C THR A 136 20.60 -16.00 19.77
N ALA A 137 21.19 -14.83 19.96
CA ALA A 137 22.15 -14.60 21.04
C ALA A 137 21.51 -14.75 22.43
N ALA A 138 20.28 -14.23 22.61
CA ALA A 138 19.54 -14.39 23.84
C ALA A 138 19.18 -15.85 24.12
N GLU A 139 18.76 -16.61 23.11
CA GLU A 139 18.50 -18.05 23.22
C GLU A 139 19.76 -18.80 23.65
N SER A 140 20.91 -18.54 23.00
CA SER A 140 22.19 -19.17 23.37
C SER A 140 22.56 -18.88 24.82
N HIS A 141 22.44 -17.62 25.26
CA HIS A 141 22.73 -17.25 26.64
C HIS A 141 21.79 -17.91 27.65
N ILE A 142 20.49 -18.01 27.34
CA ILE A 142 19.53 -18.72 28.19
C ILE A 142 19.83 -20.21 28.22
N ALA A 143 20.20 -20.82 27.09
CA ALA A 143 20.56 -22.22 27.03
C ALA A 143 21.80 -22.54 27.88
N ASP A 144 22.83 -21.69 27.85
CA ASP A 144 24.01 -21.84 28.68
C ASP A 144 23.67 -21.75 30.17
N ILE A 145 22.88 -20.75 30.58
CA ILE A 145 22.42 -20.62 31.97
C ILE A 145 21.55 -21.82 32.39
N HIS A 146 20.70 -22.32 31.49
CA HIS A 146 19.89 -23.51 31.74
C HIS A 146 20.78 -24.72 32.01
N ASN A 147 21.81 -24.94 31.19
CA ASN A 147 22.75 -26.04 31.34
C ASN A 147 23.55 -25.92 32.66
N ASP A 148 23.97 -24.72 33.03
CA ASP A 148 24.67 -24.47 34.30
C ASP A 148 23.76 -24.76 35.52
N ILE A 149 22.51 -24.28 35.50
CA ILE A 149 21.53 -24.56 36.56
C ILE A 149 21.23 -26.06 36.62
N GLN A 150 21.06 -26.71 35.47
CA GLN A 150 20.80 -28.13 35.38
C GLN A 150 21.97 -28.95 35.95
N ALA A 151 23.21 -28.60 35.62
CA ALA A 151 24.40 -29.23 36.19
C ALA A 151 24.46 -29.06 37.72
N VAL A 152 24.11 -27.89 38.24
CA VAL A 152 24.05 -27.61 39.68
C VAL A 152 22.97 -28.45 40.37
N VAL A 153 21.78 -28.56 39.77
CA VAL A 153 20.67 -29.41 40.25
C VAL A 153 21.06 -30.89 40.24
N ASP A 154 21.70 -31.37 39.17
CA ASP A 154 22.14 -32.76 39.05
C ASP A 154 23.24 -33.11 40.07
N LEU A 155 24.14 -32.17 40.36
CA LEU A 155 25.20 -32.32 41.37
C LEU A 155 24.66 -32.32 42.80
N ASN A 156 23.57 -31.60 43.08
CA ASN A 156 22.98 -31.50 44.42
C ASN A 156 21.46 -31.68 44.37
N PRO A 157 20.95 -32.93 44.36
CA PRO A 157 19.51 -33.21 44.24
C PRO A 157 18.65 -32.67 45.39
N TRP A 158 19.27 -32.26 46.50
CA TRP A 158 18.63 -31.63 47.65
C TRP A 158 18.57 -30.10 47.54
N LEU A 159 18.97 -29.51 46.41
CA LEU A 159 18.93 -28.05 46.19
C LEU A 159 17.55 -27.47 46.49
N ASP A 160 17.57 -26.32 47.15
CA ASP A 160 16.37 -25.64 47.66
C ASP A 160 15.36 -25.33 46.54
N GLN A 161 14.09 -25.29 46.95
CA GLN A 161 12.92 -24.94 46.12
C GLN A 161 13.13 -23.68 45.27
N GLN A 162 13.97 -22.74 45.71
CA GLN A 162 14.35 -21.54 44.97
C GLN A 162 15.09 -21.83 43.64
N THR A 163 15.93 -22.86 43.59
CA THR A 163 16.68 -23.23 42.37
C THR A 163 15.74 -23.86 41.34
N MET A 164 14.78 -24.65 41.80
CA MET A 164 13.72 -25.22 40.95
C MET A 164 12.77 -24.13 40.43
N GLU A 165 12.48 -23.09 41.23
CA GLU A 165 11.74 -21.92 40.78
C GLU A 165 12.52 -21.09 39.75
N GLN A 166 13.82 -20.89 39.93
CA GLN A 166 14.66 -20.21 38.94
C GLN A 166 14.72 -20.99 37.62
N LYS A 167 14.87 -22.31 37.67
CA LYS A 167 14.79 -23.18 36.49
C LYS A 167 13.46 -22.97 35.74
N LYS A 168 12.32 -23.02 36.46
CA LYS A 168 10.99 -22.78 35.85
C LYS A 168 10.86 -21.39 35.21
N LYS A 169 11.39 -20.34 35.85
CA LYS A 169 11.39 -18.99 35.27
C LYS A 169 12.22 -18.93 33.99
N LEU A 170 13.35 -19.65 33.96
CA LEU A 170 14.23 -19.71 32.81
C LEU A 170 13.61 -20.51 31.65
N ASP A 171 12.92 -21.62 31.95
CA ASP A 171 12.15 -22.40 30.97
C ASP A 171 11.05 -21.54 30.34
N ARG A 172 10.31 -20.77 31.15
CA ARG A 172 9.31 -19.82 30.65
C ARG A 172 9.92 -18.70 29.80
N ALA A 173 11.10 -18.18 30.18
CA ALA A 173 11.80 -17.19 29.37
C ALA A 173 12.24 -17.77 28.01
N ARG A 174 12.66 -19.04 27.98
CA ARG A 174 12.98 -19.75 26.74
C ARG A 174 11.74 -19.92 25.85
N GLU A 175 10.60 -20.30 26.43
CA GLU A 175 9.33 -20.38 25.70
C GLU A 175 8.94 -19.05 25.06
N LEU A 176 9.06 -17.94 25.80
CA LEU A 176 8.79 -16.59 25.28
C LEU A 176 9.74 -16.19 24.15
N ILE A 177 11.03 -16.55 24.24
CA ILE A 177 11.97 -16.30 23.13
C ILE A 177 11.59 -17.11 21.89
N LEU A 178 11.16 -18.36 22.05
CA LEU A 178 10.69 -19.17 20.94
C LEU A 178 9.42 -18.61 20.30
N GLU A 179 8.51 -18.05 21.10
CA GLU A 179 7.32 -17.34 20.61
C GLU A 179 7.71 -16.09 19.81
N LEU A 180 8.62 -15.26 20.33
CA LEU A 180 9.17 -14.11 19.61
C LEU A 180 9.92 -14.52 18.33
N PHE A 181 10.56 -15.69 18.32
CA PHE A 181 11.19 -16.23 17.12
C PHE A 181 10.15 -16.55 16.04
N ASN A 182 9.04 -17.19 16.41
CA ASN A 182 7.95 -17.49 15.48
C ASN A 182 7.28 -16.23 14.95
N GLU A 183 7.17 -15.16 15.75
CA GLU A 183 6.65 -13.87 15.29
C GLU A 183 7.57 -13.19 14.25
N VAL A 184 8.89 -13.35 14.40
CA VAL A 184 9.86 -12.70 13.50
C VAL A 184 10.15 -13.55 12.26
N ASP A 185 10.12 -14.89 12.37
CA ASP A 185 10.21 -15.79 11.23
C ASP A 185 8.84 -16.00 10.59
N ILE A 186 8.41 -14.98 9.84
CA ILE A 186 7.14 -14.99 9.11
C ILE A 186 7.07 -16.26 8.26
N SER A 187 6.10 -17.11 8.60
CA SER A 187 5.87 -18.37 7.92
C SER A 187 5.58 -18.11 6.44
N ARG A 188 5.84 -19.13 5.60
CA ARG A 188 5.53 -19.01 4.17
C ARG A 188 4.05 -18.62 3.96
N GLU A 189 3.15 -19.21 4.73
CA GLU A 189 1.70 -19.00 4.64
C GLU A 189 1.27 -17.58 5.01
N GLU A 190 1.82 -17.02 6.09
CA GLU A 190 1.58 -15.61 6.46
C GLU A 190 2.11 -14.65 5.40
N ARG A 191 3.27 -14.94 4.82
CA ARG A 191 3.83 -14.13 3.73
C ARG A 191 2.92 -14.08 2.50
N PHE A 192 2.31 -15.21 2.13
CA PHE A 192 1.32 -15.24 1.04
C PHE A 192 0.03 -14.51 1.40
N SER A 193 -0.37 -14.55 2.66
CA SER A 193 -1.53 -13.80 3.16
C SER A 193 -1.27 -12.29 3.09
N ASP A 194 -0.06 -11.85 3.47
CA ASP A 194 0.40 -10.48 3.31
C ASP A 194 0.46 -10.04 1.84
N TYR A 195 0.92 -10.91 0.95
CA TYR A 195 0.90 -10.67 -0.49
C TYR A 195 -0.51 -10.47 -1.01
N LEU A 196 -1.46 -11.32 -0.59
CA LEU A 196 -2.85 -11.19 -0.97
C LEU A 196 -3.46 -9.87 -0.46
N ARG A 197 -3.11 -9.46 0.77
CA ARG A 197 -3.49 -8.15 1.32
C ARG A 197 -2.95 -7.00 0.47
N GLN A 198 -1.66 -6.99 0.19
CA GLN A 198 -1.03 -5.93 -0.63
C GLN A 198 -1.65 -5.84 -2.03
N LEU A 199 -1.95 -6.99 -2.67
CA LEU A 199 -2.61 -6.99 -3.97
C LEU A 199 -4.04 -6.44 -3.86
N THR A 200 -4.75 -6.75 -2.79
CA THR A 200 -6.12 -6.26 -2.54
C THR A 200 -6.16 -4.76 -2.32
N GLU A 201 -5.19 -4.20 -1.60
CA GLU A 201 -5.04 -2.75 -1.45
C GLU A 201 -4.83 -2.06 -2.80
N VAL A 202 -4.02 -2.66 -3.67
CA VAL A 202 -3.78 -2.13 -5.03
C VAL A 202 -5.02 -2.26 -5.93
N MET A 203 -5.79 -3.35 -5.80
CA MET A 203 -7.08 -3.50 -6.48
C MET A 203 -8.09 -2.43 -6.04
N ALA A 204 -8.17 -2.15 -4.73
CA ALA A 204 -9.08 -1.14 -4.20
C ALA A 204 -8.73 0.27 -4.69
N PHE A 205 -7.43 0.54 -4.90
CA PHE A 205 -6.96 1.79 -5.49
C PHE A 205 -7.47 2.01 -6.92
N GLU A 206 -7.59 0.94 -7.72
CA GLU A 206 -8.14 1.03 -9.09
C GLU A 206 -9.62 1.40 -9.11
N LYS A 207 -10.40 0.83 -8.20
CA LYS A 207 -11.86 1.00 -8.19
C LYS A 207 -12.33 2.33 -7.60
N GLY A 208 -11.43 3.13 -7.02
CA GLY A 208 -11.82 4.31 -6.26
C GLY A 208 -12.60 3.96 -4.99
N GLU A 209 -12.62 2.69 -4.60
CA GLU A 209 -13.31 2.12 -3.42
C GLU A 209 -12.41 2.20 -2.17
N MET A 210 -11.52 3.20 -2.11
CA MET A 210 -10.65 3.40 -0.95
C MET A 210 -11.48 3.61 0.33
N GLU A 211 -12.72 4.12 0.21
CA GLU A 211 -13.65 4.33 1.32
C GLU A 211 -14.12 2.99 1.96
N GLU A 212 -14.31 1.93 1.16
CA GLU A 212 -14.76 0.61 1.63
C GLU A 212 -13.62 -0.19 2.27
N VAL A 213 -12.40 -0.10 1.71
CA VAL A 213 -11.19 -0.68 2.33
C VAL A 213 -10.74 0.12 3.55
N THR A 214 -10.87 1.45 3.58
CA THR A 214 -10.71 2.20 4.84
C THR A 214 -11.80 1.88 5.83
N GLY A 215 -13.01 1.50 5.39
CA GLY A 215 -14.08 1.02 6.24
C GLY A 215 -13.73 -0.32 6.89
N GLU A 216 -13.29 -1.31 6.11
CA GLU A 216 -12.83 -2.60 6.63
C GLU A 216 -11.55 -2.47 7.47
N MET A 217 -10.63 -1.60 7.09
CA MET A 217 -9.42 -1.30 7.86
C MET A 217 -9.73 -0.51 9.13
N SER A 218 -10.74 0.36 9.12
CA SER A 218 -11.27 1.01 10.32
C SER A 218 -11.95 -0.01 11.22
N ILE A 219 -12.68 -0.99 10.67
CA ILE A 219 -13.30 -2.07 11.44
C ILE A 219 -12.22 -2.98 12.02
N GLN A 220 -11.18 -3.34 11.26
CA GLN A 220 -10.05 -4.12 11.77
C GLN A 220 -9.23 -3.35 12.81
N MET A 221 -9.04 -2.04 12.63
CA MET A 221 -8.36 -1.18 13.59
C MET A 221 -9.21 -0.95 14.85
N GLU A 222 -10.53 -0.84 14.71
CA GLU A 222 -11.48 -0.79 15.83
C GLU A 222 -11.54 -2.14 16.56
N THR A 223 -11.45 -3.26 15.84
CA THR A 223 -11.35 -4.61 16.43
C THR A 223 -10.02 -4.79 17.17
N ALA A 224 -8.91 -4.32 16.57
CA ALA A 224 -7.60 -4.35 17.21
C ALA A 224 -7.53 -3.43 18.45
N LEU A 225 -8.19 -2.26 18.39
CA LEU A 225 -8.33 -1.38 19.55
C LEU A 225 -9.20 -2.00 20.64
N GLN A 226 -10.28 -2.70 20.28
CA GLN A 226 -11.09 -3.46 21.25
C GLN A 226 -10.32 -4.64 21.85
N GLU A 227 -9.50 -5.34 21.06
CA GLU A 227 -8.59 -6.38 21.59
C GLU A 227 -7.51 -5.79 22.49
N MET A 228 -7.00 -4.60 22.19
CA MET A 228 -6.06 -3.89 23.05
C MET A 228 -6.72 -3.42 24.35
N ASP A 229 -7.93 -2.89 24.31
CA ASP A 229 -8.71 -2.55 25.51
C ASP A 229 -9.00 -3.80 26.35
N ALA A 230 -9.36 -4.92 25.72
CA ALA A 230 -9.55 -6.19 26.42
C ALA A 230 -8.26 -6.72 27.05
N ARG A 231 -7.11 -6.56 26.38
CA ARG A 231 -5.80 -6.89 26.95
C ARG A 231 -5.41 -5.96 28.09
N LEU A 232 -5.79 -4.69 28.03
CA LEU A 232 -5.58 -3.73 29.12
C LEU A 232 -6.43 -4.06 30.34
N ASP A 233 -7.70 -4.43 30.14
CA ASP A 233 -8.58 -4.91 31.21
C ASP A 233 -8.03 -6.21 31.84
N GLU A 234 -7.55 -7.14 31.02
CA GLU A 234 -6.92 -8.39 31.49
C GLU A 234 -5.63 -8.11 32.27
N LEU A 235 -4.82 -7.13 31.85
CA LEU A 235 -3.63 -6.67 32.58
C LEU A 235 -4.00 -5.97 33.90
N GLU A 236 -5.06 -5.17 33.93
CA GLU A 236 -5.56 -4.57 35.18
C GLU A 236 -6.04 -5.64 36.16
N ASP A 237 -6.76 -6.65 35.67
CA ASP A 237 -7.20 -7.80 36.47
C ASP A 237 -6.02 -8.64 36.98
N GLU A 238 -5.01 -8.88 36.15
CA GLU A 238 -3.77 -9.57 36.56
C GLU A 238 -2.99 -8.77 37.61
N MET A 239 -2.92 -7.44 37.47
CA MET A 239 -2.30 -6.56 38.47
C MET A 239 -3.09 -6.57 39.78
N ALA A 240 -4.42 -6.50 39.74
CA ALA A 240 -5.27 -6.59 40.92
C ALA A 240 -5.13 -7.95 41.61
N ALA A 241 -5.01 -9.03 40.85
CA ALA A 241 -4.76 -10.37 41.38
C ALA A 241 -3.39 -10.47 42.04
N ARG A 242 -2.34 -9.93 41.42
CA ARG A 242 -0.99 -9.84 42.01
C ARG A 242 -0.94 -8.98 43.27
N GLU A 243 -1.66 -7.87 43.29
CA GLU A 243 -1.75 -6.99 44.45
C GLU A 243 -2.40 -7.72 45.63
N LYS A 244 -3.45 -8.50 45.35
CA LYS A 244 -4.11 -9.37 46.35
C LYS A 244 -3.18 -10.49 46.84
N GLU A 245 -2.46 -11.15 45.94
CA GLU A 245 -1.49 -12.20 46.31
C GLU A 245 -0.35 -11.63 47.16
N SER A 246 0.15 -10.44 46.80
CA SER A 246 1.14 -9.70 47.60
C SER A 246 0.58 -9.32 48.98
N ALA A 247 -0.66 -8.83 49.06
CA ALA A 247 -1.31 -8.51 50.32
C ALA A 247 -1.49 -9.76 51.22
N ASP A 248 -1.86 -10.90 50.64
CA ASP A 248 -1.97 -12.18 51.35
C ASP A 248 -0.61 -12.71 51.80
N ALA A 249 0.44 -12.55 50.98
CA ALA A 249 1.81 -12.88 51.36
C ALA A 249 2.30 -12.01 52.53
N VAL A 250 2.06 -10.70 52.49
CA VAL A 250 2.37 -9.76 53.59
C VAL A 250 1.61 -10.15 54.85
N LYS A 251 0.34 -10.52 54.73
CA LYS A 251 -0.50 -10.96 55.86
C LYS A 251 -0.01 -12.29 56.45
N GLY A 252 0.40 -13.23 55.61
CA GLY A 252 1.00 -14.50 56.01
C GLY A 252 2.32 -14.29 56.77
N ILE A 253 3.15 -13.34 56.32
CA ILE A 253 4.38 -13.01 57.03
C ILE A 253 4.10 -12.26 58.33
N ALA A 254 3.10 -11.36 58.36
CA ALA A 254 2.65 -10.69 59.59
C ALA A 254 2.13 -11.69 60.65
N MET A 255 1.43 -12.76 60.23
CA MET A 255 1.03 -13.84 61.13
C MET A 255 2.22 -14.64 61.66
N ARG A 256 3.22 -14.93 60.81
CA ARG A 256 4.49 -15.56 61.23
C ARG A 256 5.28 -14.70 62.20
N LEU A 257 5.34 -13.39 61.97
CA LEU A 257 5.92 -12.41 62.90
C LEU A 257 5.21 -12.42 64.26
N ASN A 258 3.87 -12.38 64.26
CA ASN A 258 3.05 -12.45 65.49
C ASN A 258 3.22 -13.77 66.26
N SER A 259 3.47 -14.89 65.58
CA SER A 259 3.68 -16.19 66.22
C SER A 259 5.12 -16.36 66.72
N LEU A 260 6.11 -15.79 66.02
CA LEU A 260 7.48 -15.65 66.51
C LEU A 260 7.59 -14.68 67.70
N GLU A 261 6.78 -13.63 67.75
CA GLU A 261 6.73 -12.68 68.89
C GLU A 261 6.17 -13.34 70.17
N LYS A 262 5.35 -14.39 70.03
CA LYS A 262 4.73 -15.14 71.14
C LYS A 262 5.55 -16.35 71.62
N GLY A 263 6.66 -16.73 70.98
CA GLY A 263 7.45 -17.89 71.41
C GLY A 263 8.73 -18.23 70.63
N GLY A 264 9.16 -17.41 69.67
CA GLY A 264 10.35 -17.63 68.86
C GLY A 264 11.61 -16.94 69.40
N SER A 265 12.77 -17.55 69.20
CA SER A 265 14.06 -16.94 69.55
C SER A 265 14.29 -15.69 68.68
N THR A 266 14.80 -14.61 69.28
CA THR A 266 15.06 -13.31 68.64
C THR A 266 15.88 -13.37 67.34
N LYS A 267 16.68 -14.43 67.14
CA LYS A 267 17.44 -14.66 65.90
C LYS A 267 16.59 -15.06 64.70
N GLU A 268 15.52 -15.85 64.89
CA GLU A 268 14.63 -16.28 63.80
C GLU A 268 13.73 -15.14 63.34
N LEU A 269 13.31 -14.29 64.28
CA LEU A 269 12.60 -13.05 64.01
C LEU A 269 13.47 -12.10 63.18
N ALA A 270 14.73 -11.89 63.56
CA ALA A 270 15.67 -11.04 62.83
C ALA A 270 15.95 -11.56 61.40
N SER A 271 16.10 -12.87 61.22
CA SER A 271 16.24 -13.52 59.91
C SER A 271 15.00 -13.31 59.03
N SER A 272 13.80 -13.49 59.58
CA SER A 272 12.55 -13.33 58.83
C SER A 272 12.30 -11.86 58.43
N LEU A 273 12.64 -10.93 59.33
CA LEU A 273 12.53 -9.49 59.08
C LEU A 273 13.54 -9.03 58.01
N SER A 274 14.76 -9.57 58.02
CA SER A 274 15.76 -9.37 56.97
C SER A 274 15.26 -9.83 55.59
N LYS A 275 14.66 -11.02 55.50
CA LYS A 275 14.12 -11.57 54.24
C LYS A 275 12.93 -10.75 53.73
N LEU A 276 12.08 -10.28 54.63
CA LEU A 276 10.96 -9.42 54.27
C LEU A 276 11.45 -8.05 53.77
N GLN A 277 12.49 -7.51 54.39
CA GLN A 277 13.08 -6.23 54.01
C GLN A 277 13.80 -6.30 52.64
N SER A 278 14.42 -7.44 52.30
CA SER A 278 14.96 -7.65 50.95
C SER A 278 13.83 -7.81 49.92
N ALA A 279 12.81 -8.61 50.21
CA ALA A 279 11.66 -8.80 49.32
C ALA A 279 10.93 -7.46 49.03
N PHE A 280 10.75 -6.61 50.04
CA PHE A 280 10.18 -5.27 49.83
C PHE A 280 11.05 -4.36 48.96
N ARG A 281 12.39 -4.45 49.10
CA ARG A 281 13.31 -3.67 48.25
C ARG A 281 13.27 -4.13 46.81
N ASP A 282 13.20 -5.44 46.58
CA ASP A 282 13.14 -6.01 45.24
C ASP A 282 11.79 -5.65 44.59
N LEU A 283 10.68 -5.78 45.32
CA LEU A 283 9.35 -5.38 44.86
C LEU A 283 9.28 -3.87 44.53
N SER A 284 9.85 -2.99 45.36
CA SER A 284 9.93 -1.56 45.05
C SER A 284 10.76 -1.26 43.81
N ARG A 285 11.82 -2.02 43.53
CA ARG A 285 12.60 -1.87 42.30
C ARG A 285 11.83 -2.32 41.07
N GLU A 286 11.11 -3.44 41.17
CA GLU A 286 10.25 -3.93 40.09
C GLU A 286 9.14 -2.92 39.78
N PHE A 287 8.47 -2.38 40.80
CA PHE A 287 7.45 -1.33 40.62
C PHE A 287 8.00 -0.08 39.92
N GLN A 288 9.19 0.39 40.32
CA GLN A 288 9.85 1.52 39.64
C GLN A 288 10.25 1.18 38.20
N GLY A 289 10.54 -0.08 37.90
CA GLY A 289 10.78 -0.55 36.53
C GLY A 289 9.52 -0.49 35.69
N VAL A 290 8.41 -1.01 36.23
CA VAL A 290 7.09 -1.00 35.58
C VAL A 290 6.59 0.42 35.34
N GLU A 291 6.72 1.31 36.32
CA GLU A 291 6.34 2.73 36.19
C GLU A 291 7.10 3.41 35.05
N LYS A 292 8.41 3.17 34.94
CA LYS A 292 9.23 3.70 33.82
C LYS A 292 8.82 3.14 32.47
N THR A 293 8.51 1.85 32.38
CA THR A 293 8.04 1.26 31.12
C THR A 293 6.67 1.77 30.73
N PHE A 294 5.78 1.98 31.71
CA PHE A 294 4.46 2.54 31.49
C PHE A 294 4.55 4.00 31.00
N ASP A 295 5.39 4.82 31.62
CA ASP A 295 5.63 6.20 31.17
C ASP A 295 6.22 6.26 29.75
N ALA A 296 7.15 5.36 29.43
CA ALA A 296 7.74 5.26 28.09
C ALA A 296 6.69 4.88 27.04
N GLN A 297 5.88 3.85 27.31
CA GLN A 297 4.82 3.41 26.41
C GLN A 297 3.72 4.47 26.25
N ASN A 298 3.35 5.16 27.34
CA ASN A 298 2.36 6.23 27.27
C ASN A 298 2.88 7.44 26.45
N SER A 299 4.17 7.72 26.53
CA SER A 299 4.82 8.72 25.67
C SER A 299 4.83 8.31 24.20
N GLU A 300 5.15 7.06 23.88
CA GLU A 300 5.09 6.54 22.51
C GLU A 300 3.66 6.57 21.96
N TYR A 301 2.68 6.18 22.78
CA TYR A 301 1.26 6.24 22.42
C TYR A 301 0.80 7.66 22.09
N ALA A 302 1.23 8.65 22.89
CA ALA A 302 0.94 10.05 22.61
C ALA A 302 1.52 10.52 21.27
N GLU A 303 2.75 10.11 20.94
CA GLU A 303 3.40 10.46 19.67
C GLU A 303 2.73 9.78 18.46
N VAL A 304 2.32 8.52 18.60
CA VAL A 304 1.55 7.80 17.57
C VAL A 304 0.21 8.50 17.35
N LYS A 305 -0.51 8.83 18.43
CA LYS A 305 -1.80 9.54 18.35
C LYS A 305 -1.66 10.88 17.61
N ASP A 306 -0.66 11.68 17.96
CA ASP A 306 -0.39 12.97 17.29
C ASP A 306 -0.06 12.79 15.81
N THR A 307 0.66 11.72 15.46
CA THR A 307 1.02 11.40 14.07
C THR A 307 -0.20 10.97 13.27
N VAL A 308 -1.06 10.12 13.84
CA VAL A 308 -2.33 9.69 13.24
C VAL A 308 -3.26 10.89 13.02
N GLU A 309 -3.39 11.80 13.99
CA GLU A 309 -4.21 13.01 13.81
C GLU A 309 -3.65 13.92 12.71
N ARG A 310 -2.33 14.06 12.62
CA ARG A 310 -1.66 14.87 11.59
C ARG A 310 -1.86 14.28 10.21
N ASP A 311 -1.68 12.98 10.06
CA ASP A 311 -1.85 12.28 8.80
C ASP A 311 -3.32 12.23 8.38
N SER A 312 -4.25 12.04 9.31
CA SER A 312 -5.69 12.13 9.03
C SER A 312 -6.08 13.50 8.47
N LYS A 313 -5.57 14.59 9.06
CA LYS A 313 -5.79 15.96 8.52
C LYS A 313 -5.17 16.12 7.14
N ARG A 314 -3.99 15.56 6.90
CA ARG A 314 -3.30 15.61 5.60
C ARG A 314 -4.09 14.86 4.53
N THR A 315 -4.60 13.68 4.85
CA THR A 315 -5.44 12.86 3.97
C THR A 315 -6.76 13.56 3.65
N TYR A 316 -7.43 14.13 4.66
CA TYR A 316 -8.64 14.94 4.44
C TYR A 316 -8.40 16.08 3.44
N ASN A 317 -7.33 16.86 3.64
CA ASN A 317 -6.97 17.95 2.74
C ASN A 317 -6.60 17.47 1.33
N LEU A 318 -5.97 16.30 1.21
CA LEU A 318 -5.68 15.68 -0.09
C LEU A 318 -6.97 15.27 -0.80
N ASN A 319 -7.91 14.65 -0.11
CA ASN A 319 -9.20 14.26 -0.66
C ASN A 319 -10.02 15.46 -1.14
N GLU A 320 -10.03 16.57 -0.39
CA GLU A 320 -10.68 17.81 -0.84
C GLU A 320 -10.06 18.33 -2.15
N ARG A 321 -8.72 18.36 -2.22
CA ARG A 321 -8.00 18.78 -3.43
C ARG A 321 -8.24 17.85 -4.62
N VAL A 322 -8.30 16.54 -4.39
CA VAL A 322 -8.63 15.55 -5.43
C VAL A 322 -10.05 15.79 -5.94
N THR A 323 -11.02 16.00 -5.04
CA THR A 323 -12.41 16.30 -5.39
C THR A 323 -12.52 17.56 -6.25
N ASP A 324 -11.77 18.61 -5.91
CA ASP A 324 -11.74 19.84 -6.70
C ASP A 324 -11.08 19.65 -8.07
N LEU A 325 -10.02 18.84 -8.15
CA LEU A 325 -9.38 18.48 -9.42
C LEU A 325 -10.31 17.64 -10.30
N GLU A 326 -11.08 16.72 -9.73
CA GLU A 326 -12.08 15.93 -10.45
C GLU A 326 -13.18 16.83 -11.03
N ARG A 327 -13.68 17.79 -10.25
CA ARG A 327 -14.63 18.80 -10.73
C ARG A 327 -14.05 19.63 -11.86
N ALA A 328 -12.81 20.10 -11.73
CA ALA A 328 -12.13 20.86 -12.78
C ALA A 328 -11.96 20.03 -14.06
N THR A 329 -11.57 18.76 -13.92
CA THR A 329 -11.42 17.81 -15.04
C THR A 329 -12.75 17.52 -15.73
N ALA A 330 -13.83 17.33 -14.96
CA ALA A 330 -15.17 17.14 -15.49
C ALA A 330 -15.67 18.37 -16.26
N ASN A 331 -15.41 19.57 -15.74
CA ASN A 331 -15.74 20.83 -16.43
C ASN A 331 -14.94 20.98 -17.73
N LEU A 332 -13.64 20.73 -17.72
CA LEU A 332 -12.79 20.78 -18.91
C LEU A 332 -13.25 19.78 -19.99
N LYS A 333 -13.57 18.53 -19.61
CA LYS A 333 -14.13 17.55 -20.56
C LYS A 333 -15.42 18.02 -21.19
N LYS A 334 -16.29 18.68 -20.41
CA LYS A 334 -17.59 19.20 -20.89
C LYS A 334 -17.42 20.40 -21.82
N GLU A 335 -16.53 21.33 -21.50
CA GLU A 335 -16.27 22.52 -22.32
C GLU A 335 -15.50 22.15 -23.60
N ALA A 336 -14.40 21.41 -23.49
CA ALA A 336 -13.63 20.97 -24.64
C ALA A 336 -14.46 20.08 -25.57
N GLY A 337 -15.26 19.17 -25.03
CA GLY A 337 -16.15 18.32 -25.84
C GLY A 337 -17.20 19.13 -26.59
N LYS A 338 -17.77 20.17 -25.98
CA LYS A 338 -18.80 20.99 -26.62
C LYS A 338 -18.22 21.92 -27.69
N ASP A 339 -17.11 22.58 -27.40
CA ASP A 339 -16.49 23.54 -28.30
C ASP A 339 -15.80 22.84 -29.48
N ASN A 340 -15.07 21.75 -29.22
CA ASN A 340 -14.45 20.96 -30.29
C ASN A 340 -15.51 20.31 -31.18
N MET A 341 -16.58 19.74 -30.62
CA MET A 341 -17.66 19.14 -31.41
C MET A 341 -18.40 20.20 -32.25
N ALA A 342 -18.61 21.40 -31.71
CA ALA A 342 -19.18 22.51 -32.46
C ALA A 342 -18.27 22.96 -33.62
N ALA A 343 -16.95 23.05 -33.38
CA ALA A 343 -15.97 23.40 -34.41
C ALA A 343 -15.87 22.34 -35.52
N VAL A 344 -15.83 21.06 -35.15
CA VAL A 344 -15.82 19.93 -36.10
C VAL A 344 -17.07 19.96 -36.97
N LYS A 345 -18.26 20.12 -36.37
CA LYS A 345 -19.52 20.19 -37.10
C LYS A 345 -19.60 21.40 -38.05
N ALA A 346 -19.01 22.53 -37.67
CA ALA A 346 -18.91 23.70 -38.54
C ALA A 346 -17.97 23.46 -39.74
N LEU A 347 -16.85 22.76 -39.52
CA LEU A 347 -15.91 22.36 -40.58
C LEU A 347 -16.55 21.36 -41.56
N GLU A 348 -17.23 20.32 -41.04
CA GLU A 348 -17.99 19.37 -41.86
C GLU A 348 -19.05 20.08 -42.71
N GLY A 349 -19.76 21.05 -42.11
CA GLY A 349 -20.72 21.89 -42.84
C GLY A 349 -20.09 22.64 -44.01
N ARG A 350 -18.93 23.27 -43.81
CA ARG A 350 -18.18 23.98 -44.86
C ARG A 350 -17.68 23.03 -45.96
N MET A 351 -17.18 21.86 -45.57
CA MET A 351 -16.69 20.84 -46.51
C MET A 351 -17.81 20.33 -47.40
N ASN A 352 -18.98 20.06 -46.83
CA ASN A 352 -20.17 19.64 -47.60
C ASN A 352 -20.65 20.71 -48.61
N VAL A 353 -20.54 22.00 -48.26
CA VAL A 353 -20.86 23.09 -49.20
C VAL A 353 -19.84 23.11 -50.34
N MET A 354 -18.55 23.04 -50.03
CA MET A 354 -17.48 23.01 -51.02
C MET A 354 -17.60 21.82 -51.98
N GLU A 355 -17.94 20.64 -51.46
CA GLU A 355 -18.16 19.44 -52.29
C GLU A 355 -19.34 19.63 -53.26
N LYS A 356 -20.43 20.27 -52.82
CA LYS A 356 -21.56 20.60 -53.70
C LYS A 356 -21.16 21.59 -54.78
N ASP A 357 -20.41 22.63 -54.42
CA ASP A 357 -19.95 23.63 -55.39
C ASP A 357 -19.04 23.00 -56.44
N LEU A 358 -18.09 22.16 -56.03
CA LEU A 358 -17.21 21.40 -56.94
C LEU A 358 -18.00 20.50 -57.89
N ARG A 359 -18.99 19.75 -57.39
CA ARG A 359 -19.87 18.92 -58.24
C ARG A 359 -20.65 19.77 -59.24
N THR A 360 -21.05 20.98 -58.86
CA THR A 360 -21.81 21.89 -59.72
C THR A 360 -20.90 22.46 -60.82
N VAL A 361 -19.67 22.83 -60.48
CA VAL A 361 -18.65 23.27 -61.44
C VAL A 361 -18.30 22.15 -62.42
N ALA A 362 -18.09 20.92 -61.93
CA ALA A 362 -17.81 19.75 -62.76
C ALA A 362 -18.94 19.50 -63.78
N LYS A 363 -20.20 19.50 -63.33
CA LYS A 363 -21.37 19.37 -64.23
C LYS A 363 -21.47 20.50 -65.26
N LYS A 364 -21.08 21.71 -64.89
CA LYS A 364 -21.07 22.85 -65.82
C LYS A 364 -19.98 22.69 -66.87
N ALA A 365 -18.79 22.22 -66.48
CA ALA A 365 -17.68 21.94 -67.39
C ALA A 365 -18.03 20.82 -68.38
N GLU A 366 -18.66 19.72 -67.93
CA GLU A 366 -19.16 18.65 -68.81
C GLU A 366 -20.17 19.18 -69.84
N ARG A 367 -21.10 20.03 -69.43
CA ARG A 367 -22.06 20.67 -70.35
C ARG A 367 -21.40 21.58 -71.36
N MET A 368 -20.37 22.33 -70.96
CA MET A 368 -19.62 23.20 -71.88
C MET A 368 -18.79 22.39 -72.88
N SER A 369 -18.21 21.27 -72.45
CA SER A 369 -17.53 20.32 -73.35
C SER A 369 -18.48 19.75 -74.39
N ALA A 370 -19.72 19.41 -74.01
CA ALA A 370 -20.72 18.84 -74.93
C ALA A 370 -21.25 19.86 -75.97
N VAL A 371 -21.13 21.17 -75.72
CA VAL A 371 -21.54 22.22 -76.68
C VAL A 371 -20.44 22.54 -77.69
N SER A 372 -19.19 22.13 -77.44
CA SER A 372 -18.04 22.37 -78.32
C SER A 372 -17.91 21.35 -79.48
N GLU A 373 -18.79 20.35 -79.57
CA GLU A 373 -18.77 19.31 -80.62
C GLU A 373 -19.88 19.47 -81.67
N GLN A 374 -20.39 20.69 -81.90
CA GLN A 374 -21.26 20.95 -83.06
C GLN A 374 -20.46 21.57 -84.22
N PRO A 375 -20.60 21.04 -85.46
CA PRO A 375 -19.90 21.57 -86.62
C PRO A 375 -20.42 22.96 -86.98
N VAL A 376 -19.49 23.90 -87.11
CA VAL A 376 -19.74 25.31 -87.45
C VAL A 376 -20.31 25.41 -88.86
N VAL A 377 -21.59 25.75 -88.99
CA VAL A 377 -22.21 26.22 -90.24
C VAL A 377 -22.28 27.74 -90.18
N VAL A 378 -21.65 28.39 -91.15
CA VAL A 378 -21.58 29.84 -91.33
C VAL A 378 -22.75 30.29 -92.20
N GLU A 379 -23.70 31.05 -91.65
CA GLU A 379 -24.61 31.88 -92.45
C GLU A 379 -24.88 33.25 -91.81
N SER A 380 -25.09 34.20 -92.72
CA SER A 380 -25.09 35.67 -92.61
C SER A 380 -26.42 36.26 -92.06
N PRO A 381 -26.48 37.58 -91.76
CA PRO A 381 -27.48 38.17 -90.87
C PRO A 381 -28.76 38.63 -91.59
N VAL A 382 -29.90 38.52 -90.93
CA VAL A 382 -31.18 39.13 -91.31
C VAL A 382 -31.87 39.75 -90.09
N VAL A 383 -32.55 40.86 -90.38
CA VAL A 383 -33.12 41.90 -89.51
C VAL A 383 -34.60 41.62 -89.15
N GLU A 384 -35.08 42.28 -88.08
CA GLU A 384 -36.49 42.55 -87.68
C GLU A 384 -37.34 41.36 -87.16
N THR A 385 -38.28 41.45 -86.19
CA THR A 385 -39.09 42.55 -85.59
C THR A 385 -39.65 42.13 -84.20
N VAL A 386 -40.01 43.16 -83.43
CA VAL A 386 -40.93 43.32 -82.26
C VAL A 386 -42.02 42.23 -82.04
N GLU A 387 -42.27 41.82 -80.77
CA GLU A 387 -43.58 41.94 -80.04
C GLU A 387 -43.69 41.16 -78.70
N THR A 388 -44.27 41.86 -77.72
CA THR A 388 -45.20 41.41 -76.65
C THR A 388 -44.73 40.58 -75.43
N THR A 389 -44.84 41.22 -74.26
CA THR A 389 -45.16 40.66 -72.93
C THR A 389 -46.48 39.85 -72.95
N PRO A 390 -46.72 38.84 -72.06
CA PRO A 390 -47.13 39.16 -70.68
C PRO A 390 -46.81 38.13 -69.56
N ASP A 391 -47.04 38.61 -68.33
CA ASP A 391 -47.52 37.94 -67.11
C ASP A 391 -46.77 36.77 -66.43
N GLY A 392 -46.30 37.10 -65.21
CA GLY A 392 -46.86 36.51 -64.00
C GLY A 392 -46.34 35.13 -63.58
N LYS A 393 -45.50 35.11 -62.52
CA LYS A 393 -45.57 34.06 -61.48
C LYS A 393 -44.83 34.47 -60.21
N THR A 394 -45.62 34.56 -59.14
CA THR A 394 -45.24 34.71 -57.75
C THR A 394 -44.54 33.44 -57.23
N VAL A 395 -43.36 33.58 -56.62
CA VAL A 395 -42.69 32.49 -55.89
C VAL A 395 -42.79 32.75 -54.39
N LYS A 396 -43.55 31.88 -53.70
CA LYS A 396 -43.76 31.87 -52.25
C LYS A 396 -42.46 31.54 -51.51
N LYS A 397 -42.04 32.42 -50.58
CA LYS A 397 -41.02 32.14 -49.57
C LYS A 397 -41.62 31.25 -48.47
N THR A 398 -41.19 30.00 -48.37
CA THR A 398 -41.49 29.13 -47.23
C THR A 398 -40.35 29.22 -46.21
N VAL A 399 -40.57 29.97 -45.13
CA VAL A 399 -39.69 29.98 -43.96
C VAL A 399 -40.12 28.83 -43.04
N LYS A 400 -39.32 27.76 -42.96
CA LYS A 400 -39.52 26.70 -41.96
C LYS A 400 -38.96 27.18 -40.61
N ARG A 401 -39.86 27.38 -39.66
CA ARG A 401 -39.60 27.72 -38.26
C ARG A 401 -39.37 26.40 -37.50
N THR A 402 -38.14 26.11 -37.10
CA THR A 402 -37.82 24.93 -36.29
C THR A 402 -38.01 25.28 -34.82
N THR A 403 -39.00 24.67 -34.18
CA THR A 403 -39.27 24.75 -32.74
C THR A 403 -38.36 23.79 -31.98
N THR A 404 -37.58 24.33 -31.04
CA THR A 404 -36.81 23.55 -30.06
C THR A 404 -37.67 23.25 -28.83
N THR A 405 -38.01 21.98 -28.62
CA THR A 405 -38.63 21.47 -27.39
C THR A 405 -37.55 21.24 -26.32
N LYS A 406 -37.58 22.04 -25.25
CA LYS A 406 -36.82 21.80 -24.01
C LYS A 406 -37.47 20.62 -23.27
N LYS A 407 -36.70 19.55 -23.03
CA LYS A 407 -37.08 18.44 -22.15
C LYS A 407 -36.56 18.77 -20.74
N THR A 408 -37.48 19.03 -19.82
CA THR A 408 -37.24 19.12 -18.38
C THR A 408 -37.22 17.72 -17.79
N THR A 409 -36.08 17.28 -17.26
CA THR A 409 -35.99 16.09 -16.40
C THR A 409 -36.27 16.51 -14.96
N ARG A 410 -37.30 15.88 -14.39
CA ARG A 410 -37.73 16.02 -13.00
C ARG A 410 -37.01 14.93 -12.20
N SER A 411 -36.23 15.32 -11.20
CA SER A 411 -35.65 14.39 -10.23
C SER A 411 -36.74 13.75 -9.38
N LYS A 412 -36.54 12.47 -9.05
CA LYS A 412 -37.14 11.83 -7.90
C LYS A 412 -36.02 11.49 -6.94
#